data_AF-A0AAN6MWM0-F1
#
_entry.id   AF-A0AAN6MWM0-F1
#
_cell.length_a   1.000
_cell.length_b   1.000
_cell.length_c   1.000
_cell.angle_alpha   90.00
_cell.angle_beta   90.00
_cell.angle_gamma   90.00
#
_symmetry.space_group_name_H-M   'P 1'
#
loop_
_entity.id
_entity.type
_entity.pdbx_description
1 polymer ?
#
loop_
_entity_poly.entity_id
_entity_poly.type
_entity_poly.pdbx_seq_one_letter_code
_entity_poly.pdbx_strand_id
1 'polypeptide(L)'
;MAEALQQPDFASLSRSFADISVEIGRFPQFGSRDKRDTNATTRLINNRNVAKPEHIIEPLNAIDTNLEIPNFPQTVNDIMRLSTAEANNILKALGLSTQGNIETKRARIKRSCGLIPTL
;
A
#
# COMPACT_ATOMS: atom_id res chain seq x y z
N MET A 1 -1.18 -63.14 24.56
CA MET A 1 -1.96 -61.91 24.34
C MET A 1 -0.98 -60.80 24.05
N ALA A 2 -0.98 -60.27 22.82
CA ALA A 2 -0.18 -59.12 22.44
C ALA A 2 -1.12 -58.17 21.68
N GLU A 3 -1.42 -57.04 22.32
CA GLU A 3 -2.32 -56.00 21.84
C GLU A 3 -1.57 -55.17 20.79
N ALA A 4 -2.05 -55.23 19.55
CA ALA A 4 -1.43 -54.51 18.44
C ALA A 4 -1.71 -53.00 18.60
N LEU A 5 -0.64 -52.24 18.85
CA LEU A 5 -0.66 -50.78 18.78
C LEU A 5 -1.07 -50.34 17.37
N GLN A 6 -2.30 -49.87 17.27
CA GLN A 6 -2.90 -49.31 16.07
C GLN A 6 -2.10 -48.08 15.63
N GLN A 7 -1.25 -48.25 14.61
CA GLN A 7 -0.55 -47.14 14.00
C GLN A 7 -1.56 -46.23 13.28
N PRO A 8 -1.41 -44.89 13.36
CA PRO A 8 -2.30 -43.98 12.66
C PRO A 8 -2.12 -44.17 11.15
N ASP A 9 -3.23 -44.54 10.48
CA ASP A 9 -3.30 -44.73 9.03
C ASP A 9 -3.11 -43.37 8.33
N PHE A 10 -1.99 -43.24 7.62
CA PHE A 10 -1.64 -42.06 6.83
C PHE A 10 -2.72 -41.69 5.79
N ALA A 11 -3.56 -42.65 5.37
CA ALA A 11 -4.66 -42.36 4.45
C ALA A 11 -5.75 -41.49 5.10
N SER A 12 -5.95 -41.60 6.42
CA SER A 12 -6.91 -40.75 7.16
C SER A 12 -6.43 -39.29 7.28
N LEU A 13 -5.12 -39.06 7.35
CA LEU A 13 -4.55 -37.70 7.33
C LEU A 13 -4.77 -37.00 5.98
N SER A 14 -4.68 -37.74 4.87
CA SER A 14 -4.89 -37.16 3.54
C SER A 14 -6.31 -36.63 3.32
N ARG A 15 -7.32 -37.25 3.93
CA ARG A 15 -8.71 -36.77 3.90
C ARG A 15 -8.93 -35.50 4.73
N SER A 16 -8.30 -35.37 5.90
CA SER A 16 -8.34 -34.11 6.66
C SER A 16 -7.74 -32.93 5.88
N PHE A 17 -6.69 -33.15 5.09
CA PHE A 17 -6.13 -32.08 4.24
C PHE A 17 -7.04 -31.70 3.07
N ALA A 18 -7.82 -32.64 2.55
CA ALA A 18 -8.81 -32.36 1.51
C ALA A 18 -10.00 -31.52 2.06
N ASP A 19 -10.47 -31.79 3.27
CA ASP A 19 -11.53 -30.99 3.92
C ASP A 19 -11.05 -29.58 4.31
N ILE A 20 -9.80 -29.44 4.80
CA ILE A 20 -9.20 -28.12 5.06
C ILE A 20 -9.09 -27.29 3.78
N SER A 21 -8.91 -27.92 2.63
CA SER A 21 -8.83 -27.22 1.34
C SER A 21 -10.20 -26.64 0.91
N VAL A 22 -11.31 -27.22 1.35
CA VAL A 22 -12.66 -26.71 1.07
C VAL A 22 -12.99 -25.50 1.94
N GLU A 23 -12.49 -25.45 3.19
CA GLU A 23 -12.69 -24.31 4.09
C GLU A 23 -11.77 -23.12 3.78
N ILE A 24 -10.58 -23.37 3.23
CA ILE A 24 -9.70 -22.34 2.66
C ILE A 24 -10.24 -21.81 1.31
N GLY A 25 -11.30 -22.41 0.74
CA GLY A 25 -12.01 -21.88 -0.43
C GLY A 25 -12.89 -20.65 -0.14
N ARG A 26 -13.05 -20.26 1.12
CA ARG A 26 -13.84 -19.09 1.55
C ARG A 26 -12.99 -17.89 1.96
N PHE A 27 -11.73 -17.81 1.56
CA PHE A 27 -11.08 -16.51 1.52
C PHE A 27 -11.67 -15.71 0.36
N PRO A 28 -12.38 -14.60 0.62
CA PRO A 28 -12.78 -13.72 -0.47
C PRO A 28 -11.52 -13.34 -1.22
N GLN A 29 -11.57 -13.61 -2.52
CA GLN A 29 -10.59 -13.29 -3.56
C GLN A 29 -9.62 -12.18 -3.11
N PHE A 30 -8.32 -12.48 -3.12
CA PHE A 30 -7.22 -11.50 -3.22
C PHE A 30 -7.28 -10.69 -4.54
N GLY A 31 -8.48 -10.44 -5.07
CA GLY A 31 -8.77 -9.65 -6.27
C GLY A 31 -9.16 -8.20 -5.95
N SER A 32 -9.39 -7.87 -4.68
CA SER A 32 -9.49 -6.50 -4.22
C SER A 32 -8.18 -6.16 -3.50
N ARG A 33 -7.12 -5.85 -4.25
CA ARG A 33 -6.07 -4.97 -3.70
C ARG A 33 -6.79 -3.68 -3.35
N ASP A 34 -7.21 -3.56 -2.10
CA ASP A 34 -7.87 -2.37 -1.60
C ASP A 34 -7.00 -1.18 -2.01
N LYS A 35 -7.60 -0.18 -2.65
CA LYS A 35 -6.91 1.04 -3.14
C LYS A 35 -6.03 1.68 -2.06
N ARG A 36 -6.38 1.43 -0.79
CA ARG A 36 -5.67 1.85 0.42
C ARG A 36 -4.40 1.03 0.70
N ASP A 37 -4.38 -0.26 0.37
CA ASP A 37 -3.30 -1.19 0.70
C ASP A 37 -2.06 -0.93 -0.15
N THR A 38 -2.23 -0.68 -1.46
CA THR A 38 -1.09 -0.37 -2.36
C THR A 38 -0.41 0.93 -1.93
N ASN A 39 -1.19 1.99 -1.71
CA ASN A 39 -0.66 3.25 -1.23
C ASN A 39 -0.10 3.14 0.21
N ALA A 40 -0.61 2.23 1.05
CA ALA A 40 -0.05 1.97 2.37
C ALA A 40 1.35 1.34 2.28
N THR A 41 1.56 0.36 1.40
CA THR A 41 2.88 -0.22 1.14
C THR A 41 3.85 0.83 0.60
N THR A 42 3.43 1.63 -0.39
CA THR A 42 4.25 2.73 -0.94
C THR A 42 4.64 3.76 0.13
N ARG A 43 3.71 4.12 1.03
CA ARG A 43 4.00 5.00 2.18
C ARG A 43 5.05 4.41 3.12
N LEU A 44 5.01 3.11 3.40
CA LEU A 44 6.00 2.45 4.25
C LEU A 44 7.39 2.48 3.61
N ILE A 45 7.47 2.25 2.30
CA ILE A 45 8.72 2.34 1.53
C ILE A 45 9.27 3.77 1.58
N ASN A 46 8.42 4.76 1.29
CA ASN A 46 8.81 6.18 1.28
C ASN A 46 9.20 6.70 2.67
N ASN A 47 8.60 6.22 3.76
CA ASN A 47 8.93 6.61 5.13
C ASN A 47 10.40 6.27 5.48
N ARG A 48 10.92 5.14 5.00
CA ARG A 48 12.33 4.77 5.20
C ARG A 48 13.31 5.77 4.57
N ASN A 49 12.86 6.51 3.56
CA ASN A 49 13.67 7.35 2.69
C ASN A 49 13.66 8.83 3.08
N VAL A 50 12.95 9.19 4.16
CA VAL A 50 12.71 10.58 4.62
C VAL A 50 13.98 11.36 4.93
N ALA A 51 15.07 10.67 5.28
CA ALA A 51 16.28 11.32 5.78
C ALA A 51 17.06 12.13 4.72
N LYS A 52 16.80 11.95 3.41
CA LYS A 52 17.60 12.59 2.36
C LYS A 52 16.72 13.28 1.29
N PRO A 53 16.96 14.57 0.98
CA PRO A 53 16.14 15.34 0.05
C PRO A 53 16.22 14.86 -1.41
N GLU A 54 17.34 14.24 -1.80
CA GLU A 54 17.54 13.63 -3.12
C GLU A 54 17.05 12.18 -3.22
N HIS A 55 16.49 11.61 -2.15
CA HIS A 55 16.07 10.22 -2.19
C HIS A 55 14.87 10.04 -3.12
N ILE A 56 14.92 8.96 -3.89
CA ILE A 56 13.83 8.53 -4.76
C ILE A 56 12.61 8.18 -3.91
N ILE A 57 11.46 8.71 -4.29
CA ILE A 57 10.16 8.38 -3.73
C ILE A 57 9.36 7.61 -4.76
N GLU A 58 8.71 6.55 -4.30
CA GLU A 58 7.81 5.76 -5.11
C GLU A 58 6.50 6.53 -5.33
N PRO A 59 5.98 6.55 -6.58
CA PRO A 59 4.74 7.25 -6.89
C PRO A 59 3.55 6.60 -6.21
N LEU A 60 2.61 7.44 -5.75
CA LEU A 60 1.32 6.97 -5.27
C LEU A 60 0.36 6.77 -6.44
N ASN A 61 -0.58 5.86 -6.25
CA ASN A 61 -1.64 5.62 -7.21
C ASN A 61 -2.83 6.55 -6.96
N ALA A 62 -3.46 6.99 -8.05
CA ALA A 62 -4.69 7.76 -8.00
C ALA A 62 -5.82 6.91 -7.40
N ILE A 63 -6.64 7.50 -6.53
CA ILE A 63 -7.69 6.78 -5.80
C ILE A 63 -8.78 6.25 -6.76
N ASP A 64 -9.04 6.99 -7.84
CA ASP A 64 -10.13 6.65 -8.76
C ASP A 64 -9.73 5.54 -9.73
N THR A 65 -8.53 5.61 -10.31
CA THR A 65 -8.06 4.71 -11.38
C THR A 65 -7.11 3.61 -10.91
N ASN A 66 -6.55 3.72 -9.70
CA ASN A 66 -5.50 2.82 -9.18
C ASN A 66 -4.25 2.72 -10.08
N LEU A 67 -4.05 3.71 -10.95
CA LEU A 67 -2.86 3.87 -11.76
C LEU A 67 -1.94 4.89 -11.10
N GLU A 68 -0.64 4.80 -11.41
CA GLU A 68 0.34 5.80 -10.98
C GLU A 68 -0.14 7.21 -11.37
N ILE A 69 -0.02 8.16 -10.44
CA ILE A 69 -0.38 9.54 -10.72
C ILE A 69 0.61 10.09 -11.77
N PRO A 70 0.13 10.63 -12.90
CA PRO A 70 1.01 11.16 -13.93
C PRO A 70 1.82 12.34 -13.38
N ASN A 71 3.10 12.40 -13.77
CA ASN A 71 4.06 13.43 -13.33
C ASN A 71 4.20 13.52 -11.81
N PHE A 72 4.07 12.38 -11.11
CA PHE A 72 4.35 12.34 -9.68
C PHE A 72 5.83 12.66 -9.43
N PRO A 73 6.14 13.49 -8.42
CA PRO A 73 7.52 13.85 -8.10
C PRO A 73 8.36 12.61 -7.79
N GLN A 74 9.59 12.56 -8.32
CA GLN A 74 10.49 11.42 -8.13
C GLN A 74 11.33 11.56 -6.86
N THR A 75 11.46 12.76 -6.30
CA THR A 75 12.22 13.01 -5.06
C THR A 75 11.48 13.96 -4.10
N VAL A 76 11.95 14.01 -2.85
CA VAL A 76 11.46 14.97 -1.85
C VAL A 76 11.70 16.41 -2.30
N ASN A 77 12.81 16.68 -3.00
CA ASN A 77 13.12 17.99 -3.56
C ASN A 77 12.17 18.36 -4.71
N ASP A 78 11.74 17.39 -5.51
CA ASP A 78 10.75 17.64 -6.57
C ASP A 78 9.40 18.06 -5.99
N ILE A 79 8.99 17.49 -4.85
CA ILE A 79 7.80 17.96 -4.11
C ILE A 79 7.95 19.44 -3.73
N MET A 80 9.16 19.86 -3.32
CA MET A 80 9.44 21.26 -2.98
C MET A 80 9.46 22.20 -4.19
N ARG A 81 9.56 21.66 -5.40
CA ARG A 81 9.55 22.43 -6.65
C ARG A 81 8.20 22.50 -7.33
N LEU A 82 7.23 21.68 -6.92
CA LEU A 82 5.88 21.66 -7.49
C LEU A 82 5.24 23.05 -7.53
N SER A 83 4.69 23.42 -8.68
CA SER A 83 3.81 24.57 -8.82
C SER A 83 2.45 24.31 -8.15
N THR A 84 1.68 25.37 -7.95
CA THR A 84 0.31 25.26 -7.41
C THR A 84 -0.61 24.42 -8.27
N ALA A 85 -0.45 24.47 -9.60
CA ALA A 85 -1.26 23.68 -10.53
C ALA A 85 -0.93 22.19 -10.40
N GLU A 86 0.35 21.82 -10.41
CA GLU A 86 0.79 20.43 -10.28
C GLU A 86 0.42 19.85 -8.92
N ALA A 87 0.64 20.61 -7.84
CA ALA A 87 0.25 20.18 -6.49
C ALA A 87 -1.26 19.95 -6.38
N ASN A 88 -2.09 20.78 -7.03
CA ASN A 88 -3.54 20.57 -7.07
C ASN A 88 -3.93 19.29 -7.82
N ASN A 89 -3.27 19.00 -8.94
CA ASN A 89 -3.57 17.81 -9.73
C ASN A 89 -3.24 16.54 -8.94
N ILE A 90 -2.07 16.50 -8.28
CA ILE A 90 -1.67 15.39 -7.41
C ILE A 90 -2.65 15.24 -6.24
N LEU A 91 -3.01 16.33 -5.57
CA LEU A 91 -3.95 16.30 -4.44
C LEU A 91 -5.34 15.82 -4.86
N LYS A 92 -5.84 16.25 -6.02
CA LYS A 92 -7.12 15.76 -6.57
C LYS A 92 -7.06 14.27 -6.87
N ALA A 93 -5.99 13.79 -7.50
CA ALA A 93 -5.81 12.37 -7.79
C ALA A 93 -5.72 11.52 -6.51
N LEU A 94 -5.19 12.10 -5.43
CA LEU A 94 -5.18 11.51 -4.09
C LEU A 94 -6.48 11.72 -3.31
N GLY A 95 -7.53 12.32 -3.88
CA GLY A 95 -8.80 12.61 -3.20
C GLY A 95 -8.66 13.57 -2.01
N LEU A 96 -7.59 14.38 -1.97
CA LEU A 96 -7.27 15.29 -0.89
C LEU A 96 -7.71 16.72 -1.23
N SER A 97 -7.94 17.52 -0.19
CA SER A 97 -8.27 18.95 -0.34
C SER A 97 -7.16 19.70 -1.09
N THR A 98 -7.54 20.58 -2.01
CA THR A 98 -6.65 21.52 -2.73
C THR A 98 -6.64 22.93 -2.12
N GLN A 99 -7.26 23.11 -0.95
CA GLN A 99 -7.29 24.40 -0.26
C GLN A 99 -5.95 24.70 0.44
N GLY A 100 -5.66 25.99 0.57
CA GLY A 100 -4.45 26.53 1.20
C GLY A 100 -3.45 27.12 0.20
N ASN A 101 -2.37 27.68 0.74
CA ASN A 101 -1.21 28.12 -0.04
C ASN A 101 -0.38 26.91 -0.54
N ILE A 102 0.61 27.19 -1.39
CA ILE A 102 1.46 26.13 -1.97
C ILE A 102 2.22 25.32 -0.91
N GLU A 103 2.65 25.95 0.18
CA GLU A 103 3.37 25.29 1.27
C GLU A 103 2.49 24.26 1.99
N THR A 104 1.24 24.63 2.30
CA THR A 104 0.24 23.73 2.88
C THR A 104 -0.04 22.54 1.96
N LYS A 105 -0.11 22.78 0.65
CA LYS A 105 -0.32 21.71 -0.36
C LYS A 105 0.85 20.74 -0.40
N ARG A 106 2.07 21.26 -0.46
CA ARG A 106 3.31 20.45 -0.44
C ARG A 106 3.42 19.64 0.84
N ALA A 107 3.13 20.23 2.00
CA ALA A 107 3.11 19.53 3.28
C ALA A 107 2.08 18.38 3.29
N ARG A 108 0.88 18.61 2.71
CA ARG A 108 -0.16 17.59 2.58
C ARG A 108 0.29 16.43 1.67
N ILE A 109 0.94 16.72 0.54
CA ILE A 109 1.53 15.71 -0.36
C ILE A 109 2.62 14.92 0.38
N LYS A 110 3.54 15.60 1.06
CA LYS A 110 4.60 14.92 1.84
C LYS A 110 4.01 13.98 2.89
N ARG A 111 3.00 14.43 3.63
CA ARG A 111 2.29 13.60 4.62
C ARG A 111 1.62 12.40 3.97
N SER A 112 0.94 12.57 2.84
CA SER A 112 0.30 11.45 2.14
C SER A 112 1.30 10.46 1.54
N CYS A 113 2.54 10.89 1.26
CA CYS A 113 3.65 10.03 0.87
C CYS A 113 4.33 9.32 2.05
N GLY A 114 3.95 9.63 3.29
CA GLY A 114 4.64 9.10 4.47
C GLY A 114 5.97 9.80 4.77
N LEU A 115 6.20 10.99 4.20
CA LEU A 115 7.49 11.69 4.29
C LEU A 115 7.63 12.63 5.50
N ILE A 116 6.56 12.81 6.26
CA ILE A 116 6.55 13.61 7.49
C ILE A 116 5.84 12.77 8.55
N PRO A 117 6.42 12.62 9.75
CA PRO A 117 5.72 12.00 10.86
C PRO A 117 4.45 12.81 11.16
N THR A 118 3.29 12.15 11.14
CA THR A 118 2.06 12.69 11.72
C THR A 118 2.26 12.83 13.22
N LEU A 119 2.62 14.04 13.67
CA LEU A 119 2.47 14.49 15.05
C LEU A 119 1.02 14.93 15.28
#